data_AF-A0A6N9IQ92-F1
#
_entry.id   AF-A0A6N9IQ92-F1
#
_cell.length_a   1.000
_cell.length_b   1.000
_cell.length_c   1.000
_cell.angle_alpha   90.00
_cell.angle_beta   90.00
_cell.angle_gamma   90.00
#
_symmetry.space_group_name_H-M   'P 1'
#
loop_
_entity.id
_entity.type
_entity.pdbx_description
1 polymer ?
#
loop_
_entity_poly.entity_id
_entity_poly.type
_entity_poly.pdbx_seq_one_letter_code
_entity_poly.pdbx_strand_id
1 'polypeptide(L)'
;MRLVLDKDQIVSFALIGDLDNSIEVDDSIVPDDFMENFKPRYFLMKDNEITVNPDFKDVVYTVPETKPDQEQQILSTLAKQVMDLQFENVQQKQINANLTKEIMNLKGAETHE
;
A
#
# COMPACT_ATOMS: atom_id res chain seq x y z
N MET A 1 -26.60 -1.05 23.40
CA MET A 1 -25.52 -0.45 22.56
C MET A 1 -25.54 1.08 22.68
N ARG A 2 -24.44 1.79 22.40
CA ARG A 2 -24.45 3.27 22.29
C ARG A 2 -24.21 3.74 20.87
N LEU A 3 -24.92 4.78 20.43
CA LEU A 3 -24.88 5.34 19.08
C LEU A 3 -24.54 6.82 19.10
N VAL A 4 -23.70 7.27 18.19
CA VAL A 4 -23.45 8.69 17.93
C VAL A 4 -24.18 9.08 16.65
N LEU A 5 -24.94 10.17 16.71
CA LEU A 5 -25.76 10.66 15.62
C LEU A 5 -25.25 12.00 15.07
N ASP A 6 -25.27 12.13 13.74
CA ASP A 6 -25.24 13.42 13.03
C ASP A 6 -26.65 13.64 12.46
N LYS A 7 -27.46 14.43 13.19
CA LYS A 7 -28.92 14.50 13.01
C LYS A 7 -29.58 13.14 13.23
N ASP A 8 -30.13 12.53 12.18
CA ASP A 8 -30.73 11.20 12.17
C ASP A 8 -29.75 10.12 11.72
N GLN A 9 -28.56 10.47 11.22
CA GLN A 9 -27.61 9.53 10.65
C GLN A 9 -26.69 8.95 11.72
N ILE A 10 -26.56 7.64 11.79
CA ILE A 10 -25.63 6.98 12.70
C ILE A 10 -24.22 7.09 12.13
N VAL A 11 -23.32 7.75 12.85
CA VAL A 11 -21.93 8.00 12.41
C VAL A 11 -20.90 7.18 13.18
N SER A 12 -21.25 6.69 14.36
CA SER A 12 -20.41 5.80 15.18
C SER A 12 -21.26 5.01 16.17
N PHE A 13 -20.69 3.94 16.73
CA PHE A 13 -21.32 3.17 17.79
C PHE A 13 -20.27 2.56 18.73
N ALA A 14 -20.69 2.21 19.95
CA ALA A 14 -19.92 1.43 20.89
C ALA A 14 -20.78 0.27 21.43
N LEU A 15 -20.22 -0.93 21.36
CA LEU A 15 -20.78 -2.13 22.02
C LEU A 15 -20.52 -2.12 23.52
N ILE A 16 -19.32 -1.67 23.92
CA ILE A 16 -18.85 -1.66 25.30
C ILE A 16 -18.23 -0.29 25.57
N GLY A 17 -18.51 0.26 26.75
CA GLY A 17 -18.03 1.57 27.15
C GLY A 17 -18.92 2.70 26.69
N ASP A 18 -18.37 3.92 26.69
CA ASP A 18 -19.09 5.14 26.36
C ASP A 18 -18.41 5.89 25.20
N LEU A 19 -19.20 6.68 24.48
CA LEU A 19 -18.77 7.59 23.44
C LEU A 19 -19.33 8.98 23.74
N ASP A 20 -18.51 10.01 23.53
CA ASP A 20 -18.96 11.39 23.69
C ASP A 20 -20.18 11.67 22.79
N ASN A 21 -21.20 12.30 23.37
CA ASN A 21 -22.47 12.63 22.71
C ASN A 21 -23.25 11.43 22.17
N SER A 22 -23.05 10.24 22.75
CA SER A 22 -23.79 9.05 22.37
C SER A 22 -25.11 8.89 23.13
N ILE A 23 -26.08 8.28 22.46
CA ILE A 23 -27.34 7.82 23.04
C ILE A 23 -27.28 6.31 23.27
N GLU A 24 -27.91 5.86 24.35
CA GLU A 24 -28.07 4.43 24.62
C GLU A 24 -29.33 3.90 23.94
N VAL A 25 -29.21 2.74 23.32
CA VAL A 25 -30.31 2.06 22.65
C VAL A 25 -30.40 0.60 23.11
N ASP A 26 -31.63 0.11 23.14
CA ASP A 26 -31.93 -1.30 23.39
C ASP A 26 -31.40 -2.16 22.23
N ASP A 27 -30.78 -3.29 22.53
CA ASP A 27 -30.21 -4.16 21.50
C ASP A 27 -31.31 -4.81 20.62
N SER A 28 -32.57 -4.85 21.07
CA SER A 28 -33.72 -5.39 20.31
C SER A 28 -34.14 -4.53 19.12
N ILE A 29 -33.78 -3.25 19.07
CA ILE A 29 -34.07 -2.37 17.92
C ILE A 29 -32.93 -2.37 16.89
N VAL A 30 -31.85 -3.10 17.16
CA VAL A 30 -30.67 -3.17 16.31
C VAL A 30 -30.86 -4.28 15.29
N PRO A 31 -30.81 -3.98 13.98
CA PRO A 31 -30.86 -5.00 12.95
C PRO A 31 -29.73 -6.02 13.11
N ASP A 32 -30.01 -7.30 12.88
CA ASP A 32 -29.02 -8.38 12.99
C ASP A 32 -27.79 -8.15 12.09
N ASP A 33 -27.99 -7.50 10.94
CA ASP A 33 -26.96 -7.19 9.95
C ASP A 33 -26.27 -5.83 10.19
N PHE A 34 -26.63 -5.11 11.25
CA PHE A 34 -26.12 -3.77 11.52
C PHE A 34 -24.61 -3.72 11.57
N MET A 35 -23.98 -4.65 12.30
CA MET A 35 -22.53 -4.68 12.52
C MET A 35 -21.76 -5.01 11.24
N GLU A 36 -22.30 -5.95 10.45
CA GLU A 36 -21.69 -6.38 9.20
C GLU A 36 -21.76 -5.27 8.14
N ASN A 37 -22.89 -4.55 8.10
CA ASN A 37 -23.16 -3.54 7.09
C ASN A 37 -22.82 -2.11 7.55
N PHE A 38 -22.29 -1.93 8.75
CA PHE A 38 -22.03 -0.60 9.29
C PHE A 38 -21.01 0.17 8.44
N LYS A 39 -21.48 1.25 7.82
CA LYS A 39 -20.66 2.36 7.32
C LYS A 39 -21.21 3.64 7.93
N PRO A 40 -20.38 4.65 8.25
CA PRO A 40 -20.88 5.93 8.73
C PRO A 40 -21.96 6.48 7.77
N ARG A 41 -23.11 6.87 8.33
CA ARG A 41 -24.29 7.39 7.63
C ARG A 41 -25.07 6.38 6.78
N TYR A 42 -24.74 5.08 6.85
CA TYR A 42 -25.50 4.02 6.18
C TYR A 42 -26.83 3.74 6.86
N PHE A 43 -26.89 3.85 8.19
CA PHE A 43 -28.12 3.68 8.96
C PHE A 43 -28.64 5.02 9.50
N LEU A 44 -29.96 5.13 9.63
CA LEU A 44 -30.68 6.22 10.26
C LEU A 44 -31.35 5.74 11.55
N MET A 45 -31.50 6.64 12.52
CA MET A 45 -32.37 6.49 13.68
C MET A 45 -33.61 7.37 13.51
N LYS A 46 -34.79 6.77 13.35
CA LYS A 46 -36.07 7.47 13.22
C LYS A 46 -37.15 6.74 13.98
N ASP A 47 -37.97 7.48 14.73
CA ASP A 47 -39.10 6.92 15.49
C ASP A 47 -38.71 5.71 16.37
N ASN A 48 -37.49 5.76 16.92
CA ASN A 48 -36.92 4.72 17.77
C ASN A 48 -36.61 3.39 17.05
N GLU A 49 -36.54 3.41 15.72
CA GLU A 49 -36.13 2.31 14.85
C GLU A 49 -34.87 2.65 14.06
N ILE A 50 -34.05 1.64 13.79
CA ILE A 50 -32.86 1.75 12.95
C ILE A 50 -33.20 1.25 11.54
N THR A 51 -33.06 2.12 10.56
CA THR A 51 -33.38 1.83 9.14
C THR A 51 -32.22 2.19 8.22
N VAL A 52 -32.19 1.62 7.02
CA VAL A 52 -31.18 1.97 6.00
C VAL A 52 -31.43 3.39 5.49
N ASN A 53 -30.38 4.18 5.37
CA ASN A 53 -30.43 5.52 4.79
C ASN A 53 -30.61 5.42 3.26
N PRO A 54 -31.77 5.82 2.69
CA PRO A 54 -32.01 5.75 1.25
C PRO A 54 -31.11 6.71 0.45
N ASP A 55 -30.59 7.75 1.10
CA ASP A 55 -29.69 8.74 0.50
C ASP A 55 -28.21 8.36 0.69
N PHE A 56 -27.91 7.16 1.19
CA PHE A 56 -26.55 6.71 1.37
C PHE A 56 -25.80 6.67 0.04
N LYS A 57 -24.71 7.40 -0.01
CA LYS A 57 -23.75 7.36 -1.12
C LYS A 57 -22.47 6.77 -0.58
N ASP A 58 -22.13 5.58 -1.07
CA ASP A 58 -20.87 4.96 -0.72
C ASP A 58 -19.74 5.89 -1.17
N VAL A 59 -18.87 6.24 -0.22
CA VAL A 59 -17.70 7.06 -0.52
C VAL A 59 -16.69 6.10 -1.13
N VAL A 60 -16.74 5.96 -2.45
CA VAL A 60 -15.70 5.26 -3.19
C VAL A 60 -14.44 6.11 -3.05
N TYR A 61 -13.58 5.73 -2.10
CA TYR A 61 -12.21 6.23 -2.06
C TYR A 61 -11.51 5.71 -3.30
N THR A 62 -11.46 6.52 -4.35
CA THR A 62 -10.54 6.28 -5.44
C THR A 62 -9.14 6.46 -4.85
N VAL A 63 -8.44 5.36 -4.59
CA VAL A 63 -6.99 5.41 -4.46
C VAL A 63 -6.51 6.00 -5.78
N PRO A 64 -5.86 7.19 -5.79
CA PRO A 64 -5.32 7.72 -7.03
C PRO A 64 -4.40 6.65 -7.61
N GLU A 65 -4.61 6.25 -8.87
CA GLU A 65 -3.60 5.48 -9.59
C GLU A 65 -2.31 6.31 -9.58
N THR A 66 -1.36 5.95 -8.71
CA THR A 66 -0.04 6.54 -8.71
C THR A 66 0.69 5.97 -9.90
N LYS A 67 0.64 6.68 -11.04
CA LYS A 67 1.62 6.47 -12.10
C LYS A 67 3.01 6.67 -11.48
N PRO A 68 4.02 5.85 -11.84
CA PRO A 68 5.38 6.07 -11.38
C PRO A 68 5.75 7.51 -11.67
N ASP A 69 6.10 8.26 -10.63
CA ASP A 69 6.55 9.63 -10.81
C ASP A 69 7.80 9.65 -11.71
N GLN A 70 8.11 10.80 -12.29
CA GLN A 70 9.25 10.91 -13.20
C GLN A 70 10.57 10.55 -12.50
N GLU A 71 10.66 10.77 -11.18
CA GLU A 71 11.85 10.49 -10.38
C GLU A 71 12.10 8.97 -10.25
N GLN A 72 11.05 8.18 -10.00
CA GLN A 72 11.09 6.71 -9.95
C GLN A 72 11.50 6.13 -11.29
N GLN A 73 11.04 6.72 -12.41
CA GLN A 73 11.45 6.31 -13.75
C GLN A 73 12.93 6.61 -14.00
N ILE A 74 13.40 7.80 -13.62
CA ILE A 74 14.82 8.18 -13.71
C ILE A 74 15.69 7.25 -12.84
N LEU A 75 15.28 6.97 -11.60
CA LEU A 75 15.98 6.06 -10.70
C LEU A 75 16.07 4.63 -11.28
N SER A 76 14.98 4.13 -11.86
CA SER A 76 14.98 2.80 -12.49
C SER A 76 15.90 2.73 -13.71
N THR A 77 15.98 3.82 -14.47
CA THR A 77 16.85 3.93 -15.66
C THR A 77 18.31 4.00 -15.24
N LEU A 78 18.61 4.81 -14.22
CA LEU A 78 19.95 4.91 -13.64
C LEU A 78 20.40 3.57 -13.05
N ALA A 79 19.52 2.87 -12.33
CA ALA A 79 19.83 1.54 -11.78
C ALA A 79 20.20 0.53 -12.87
N LYS A 80 19.48 0.52 -14.01
CA LYS A 80 19.82 -0.33 -15.16
C LYS A 80 21.19 0.03 -15.74
N GLN A 81 21.45 1.32 -15.99
CA GLN A 81 22.74 1.77 -16.50
C GLN A 81 23.91 1.38 -15.59
N VAL A 82 23.72 1.47 -14.27
CA VAL A 82 24.74 1.05 -13.29
C VAL A 82 24.98 -0.46 -13.36
N MET A 83 23.93 -1.29 -13.50
CA MET A 83 24.09 -2.74 -13.67
C MET A 83 24.84 -3.09 -14.96
N ASP A 84 24.50 -2.45 -16.07
CA ASP A 84 25.15 -2.68 -17.36
C ASP A 84 26.65 -2.32 -17.28
N LEU A 85 26.97 -1.16 -16.70
CA LEU A 85 28.35 -0.74 -16.46
C LEU A 85 29.11 -1.70 -15.53
N GLN A 86 28.46 -2.23 -14.49
CA GLN A 86 29.07 -3.21 -13.61
C GLN A 86 29.38 -4.52 -14.36
N PHE A 87 28.46 -4.98 -15.20
CA PHE A 87 28.64 -6.16 -16.03
C PHE A 87 29.81 -6.00 -17.00
N GLU A 88 29.88 -4.88 -17.72
CA GLU A 88 30.99 -4.56 -18.62
C GLU A 88 32.34 -4.51 -17.87
N ASN A 89 32.37 -3.89 -16.69
CA ASN A 89 33.58 -3.83 -15.87
C ASN A 89 34.08 -5.22 -15.45
N VAL A 90 33.17 -6.15 -15.10
CA VAL A 90 33.54 -7.52 -14.75
C VAL A 90 34.13 -8.24 -15.96
N GLN A 91 33.52 -8.11 -17.14
CA GLN A 91 34.04 -8.70 -18.36
C GLN A 91 35.43 -8.15 -18.71
N GLN A 92 35.62 -6.83 -18.61
CA GLN A 92 36.91 -6.20 -18.88
C GLN A 92 37.99 -6.69 -17.91
N LYS A 93 37.67 -6.85 -16.62
CA LYS A 93 38.60 -7.41 -15.62
C LYS A 93 39.03 -8.83 -15.99
N GLN A 94 38.10 -9.65 -16.48
CA GLN A 94 38.42 -11.02 -16.92
C GLN A 94 39.34 -11.02 -18.14
N ILE A 95 39.08 -10.16 -19.13
CA ILE A 95 39.94 -10.01 -20.32
C ILE A 95 41.34 -9.58 -19.90
N ASN A 96 41.44 -8.56 -19.04
CA ASN A 96 42.73 -8.05 -18.54
C ASN A 96 43.52 -9.13 -17.80
N ALA A 97 42.85 -9.95 -16.98
CA ALA A 97 43.48 -11.07 -16.27
C ALA A 97 44.01 -12.13 -17.25
N ASN A 98 43.26 -12.45 -18.31
CA ASN A 98 43.69 -13.41 -19.33
C ASN A 98 44.89 -12.90 -20.13
N LEU A 99 44.86 -11.64 -20.59
CA LEU A 99 45.98 -11.01 -21.29
C LEU A 99 47.25 -10.98 -20.42
N THR A 100 47.10 -10.68 -19.13
CA THR A 100 48.21 -10.69 -18.18
C THR A 100 48.85 -12.08 -18.08
N LYS A 101 48.03 -13.15 -18.05
CA LYS A 101 48.54 -14.53 -18.05
C LYS A 101 49.27 -14.88 -19.35
N GLU A 102 48.75 -14.47 -20.49
CA GLU A 102 49.37 -14.72 -21.80
C GLU A 102 50.74 -14.03 -21.90
N ILE A 103 50.84 -12.77 -21.47
CA ILE A 103 52.11 -12.02 -21.41
C ILE A 103 53.12 -12.72 -20.50
N MET A 104 52.69 -13.23 -19.34
CA MET A 104 53.59 -13.97 -18.44
C MET A 104 54.09 -15.27 -19.06
N ASN A 105 53.22 -16.02 -19.75
CA ASN A 105 53.59 -17.26 -20.42
C ASN A 105 54.59 -17.02 -21.56
N LEU A 106 54.40 -15.96 -22.35
CA LEU A 106 55.32 -15.57 -23.43
C LEU A 106 56.69 -15.15 -22.87
N LYS A 107 56.72 -14.33 -21.81
CA LYS A 107 57.98 -13.90 -21.18
C LYS A 107 58.73 -15.03 -20.48
N GLY A 108 58.03 -16.01 -19.91
CA GLY A 108 58.64 -17.18 -19.27
C GLY A 108 59.25 -18.18 -20.26
N ALA A 109 58.77 -18.19 -21.52
CA ALA A 109 59.33 -19.02 -22.59
C ALA A 109 60.64 -18.45 -23.15
N GLU A 110 60.82 -17.11 -23.14
CA GLU A 110 62.03 -16.44 -23.64
C GLU A 110 63.24 -16.54 -22.68
N THR A 111 63.06 -16.94 -21.42
CA THR A 111 64.14 -17.02 -20.42
C THR A 111 64.79 -18.40 -20.29
N HIS A 112 64.46 -19.36 -21.16
CA HIS A 112 64.97 -20.74 -21.14
C HIS A 112 65.55 -21.25 -22.47
N GLU A 113 65.96 -20.35 -23.39
CA GLU A 113 66.82 -20.69 -24.53
C GLU A 113 68.30 -20.42 -24.27
#